data_AF-A0A2U1MG23-F1
#
_entry.id   AF-A0A2U1MG23-F1
#
_cell.length_a   1.000
_cell.length_b   1.000
_cell.length_c   1.000
_cell.angle_alpha   90.00
_cell.angle_beta   90.00
_cell.angle_gamma   90.00
#
_symmetry.space_group_name_H-M   'P 1'
#
loop_
_entity.id
_entity.type
_entity.pdbx_description
1 polymer ?
#
loop_
_entity_poly.entity_id
_entity_poly.type
_entity_poly.pdbx_seq_one_letter_code
_entity_poly.pdbx_strand_id
1 'polypeptide(L)'
;MKKEVNSHQMAKVLFSMFEKDRNKQRSAEKEYSKKIGEMNIHLKKRRDVLNELEFIGCDTGIFKESYELLKVQVEEDAKEIDSLVERRYACGKKINKITKMLAKLAKMNW
;
A
#
# COMPACT_ATOMS: atom_id res chain seq x y z
N MET A 1 -45.67 -11.13 11.58
CA MET A 1 -44.68 -12.09 11.04
C MET A 1 -43.27 -11.56 11.30
N LYS A 2 -42.53 -12.15 12.25
CA LYS A 2 -41.08 -11.93 12.32
C LYS A 2 -40.48 -12.68 11.14
N LYS A 3 -39.79 -11.98 10.22
CA LYS A 3 -38.96 -12.64 9.21
C LYS A 3 -37.81 -13.30 9.98
N GLU A 4 -37.94 -14.57 10.30
CA GLU A 4 -36.80 -15.38 10.72
C GLU A 4 -35.85 -15.43 9.53
N VAL A 5 -34.88 -14.53 9.53
CA VAL A 5 -33.76 -14.64 8.59
C VAL A 5 -33.06 -15.93 8.96
N ASN A 6 -33.21 -16.95 8.12
CA ASN A 6 -32.64 -18.26 8.33
C ASN A 6 -31.12 -18.08 8.55
N SER A 7 -30.64 -18.36 9.75
CA SER A 7 -29.27 -18.05 10.20
C SER A 7 -28.19 -18.61 9.26
N HIS A 8 -28.50 -19.74 8.60
CA HIS A 8 -27.68 -20.40 7.60
C HIS A 8 -27.52 -19.56 6.32
N GLN A 9 -28.58 -18.88 5.87
CA GLN A 9 -28.50 -17.96 4.73
C GLN A 9 -27.69 -16.70 5.08
N MET A 10 -27.82 -16.19 6.31
CA MET A 10 -27.03 -15.04 6.76
C MET A 10 -25.53 -15.36 6.81
N ALA A 11 -25.14 -16.53 7.32
CA ALA A 11 -23.73 -16.94 7.37
C ALA A 11 -23.10 -17.04 5.97
N LYS A 12 -23.81 -17.62 4.99
CA LYS A 12 -23.39 -17.70 3.59
C LYS A 12 -23.20 -16.32 2.95
N VAL A 13 -24.14 -15.40 3.19
CA VAL A 13 -24.06 -14.02 2.69
C VAL A 13 -22.85 -13.29 3.27
N LEU A 14 -22.67 -13.35 4.59
CA LEU A 14 -21.52 -12.75 5.27
C LEU A 14 -20.19 -13.33 4.79
N PHE A 15 -20.13 -14.64 4.56
CA PHE A 15 -18.94 -15.29 4.03
C PHE A 15 -18.57 -14.73 2.65
N SER A 16 -19.54 -14.66 1.71
CA SER A 16 -19.30 -14.12 0.37
C SER A 16 -18.88 -12.64 0.40
N MET A 17 -19.51 -11.83 1.25
CA MET A 17 -19.15 -10.41 1.40
C MET A 17 -17.72 -10.25 1.91
N PHE A 18 -17.36 -10.97 2.98
CA PHE A 18 -16.03 -10.93 3.55
C PHE A 18 -14.97 -11.47 2.59
N GLU A 19 -15.27 -12.51 1.83
CA GLU A 19 -14.35 -13.01 0.81
C GLU A 19 -14.05 -11.97 -0.28
N LYS A 20 -15.09 -11.29 -0.78
CA LYS A 20 -14.94 -10.19 -1.75
C LYS A 20 -14.09 -9.06 -1.18
N ASP A 21 -14.34 -8.65 0.06
CA ASP A 21 -13.56 -7.60 0.73
C ASP A 21 -12.10 -8.01 0.92
N ARG A 22 -11.84 -9.26 1.33
CA ARG A 22 -10.47 -9.79 1.45
C ARG A 22 -9.73 -9.74 0.12
N ASN A 23 -10.40 -10.14 -0.97
CA ASN A 23 -9.80 -10.15 -2.30
C ASN A 23 -9.52 -8.73 -2.80
N LYS A 24 -10.40 -7.77 -2.53
CA LYS A 24 -10.15 -6.34 -2.79
C LYS A 24 -8.91 -5.84 -2.04
N GLN A 25 -8.78 -6.18 -0.75
CA GLN A 25 -7.59 -5.80 0.03
C GLN A 25 -6.31 -6.45 -0.50
N ARG A 26 -6.34 -7.73 -0.90
CA ARG A 26 -5.19 -8.42 -1.52
C ARG A 26 -4.78 -7.79 -2.83
N SER A 27 -5.74 -7.37 -3.66
CA SER A 27 -5.45 -6.66 -4.90
C SER A 27 -4.74 -5.33 -4.63
N ALA A 28 -5.28 -4.54 -3.70
CA ALA A 28 -4.66 -3.27 -3.30
C ALA A 28 -3.25 -3.46 -2.70
N GLU A 29 -3.06 -4.47 -1.85
CA GLU A 29 -1.74 -4.81 -1.28
C GLU A 29 -0.70 -5.13 -2.35
N LYS A 30 -1.09 -5.89 -3.38
CA LYS A 30 -0.23 -6.20 -4.53
C LYS A 30 0.10 -4.95 -5.34
N GLU A 31 -0.88 -4.09 -5.59
CA GLU A 31 -0.69 -2.83 -6.31
C GLU A 31 0.26 -1.89 -5.56
N TYR A 32 0.07 -1.72 -4.25
CA TYR A 32 1.00 -0.95 -3.42
C TYR A 32 2.41 -1.54 -3.45
N SER A 33 2.55 -2.87 -3.38
CA SER A 33 3.86 -3.52 -3.46
C SER A 33 4.56 -3.26 -4.79
N LYS A 34 3.83 -3.30 -5.91
CA LYS A 34 4.34 -2.95 -7.22
C LYS A 34 4.80 -1.49 -7.27
N LYS A 35 3.93 -0.57 -6.84
CA LYS A 35 4.24 0.88 -6.85
C LYS A 35 5.42 1.23 -5.95
N ILE A 36 5.56 0.60 -4.79
CA ILE A 36 6.75 0.73 -3.91
C ILE A 36 8.01 0.31 -4.66
N GLY A 37 7.98 -0.81 -5.39
CA GLY A 37 9.13 -1.27 -6.18
C GLY A 37 9.53 -0.27 -7.25
N GLU A 38 8.57 0.23 -8.01
CA GLU A 38 8.77 1.26 -9.05
C GLU A 38 9.36 2.55 -8.45
N MET A 39 8.76 3.06 -7.37
CA MET A 39 9.21 4.27 -6.69
C MET A 39 10.62 4.13 -6.09
N ASN A 40 10.98 2.97 -5.55
CA ASN A 40 12.35 2.73 -5.06
C ASN A 40 13.40 2.82 -6.18
N ILE A 41 13.06 2.34 -7.38
CA ILE A 41 13.94 2.49 -8.56
C ILE A 41 14.09 3.97 -8.92
N HIS A 42 12.99 4.74 -8.92
CA HIS A 42 13.02 6.17 -9.19
C HIS A 42 13.85 6.94 -8.15
N LEU A 43 13.61 6.69 -6.87
CA LEU A 43 14.34 7.30 -5.77
C LEU A 43 15.84 7.01 -5.86
N LYS A 44 16.22 5.76 -6.16
CA LYS A 44 17.62 5.40 -6.35
C LYS A 44 18.26 6.20 -7.49
N LYS A 45 17.61 6.24 -8.67
CA LYS A 45 18.11 7.01 -9.82
C LYS A 45 18.29 8.48 -9.50
N ARG A 46 17.33 9.12 -8.81
CA ARG A 46 17.45 10.53 -8.42
C ARG A 46 18.58 10.76 -7.42
N ARG A 47 18.77 9.86 -6.46
CA ARG A 47 19.90 9.92 -5.52
C ARG A 47 21.25 9.78 -6.23
N ASP A 48 21.35 8.86 -7.18
CA ASP A 48 22.56 8.68 -7.98
C ASP A 48 22.89 9.97 -8.75
N VAL A 49 21.90 10.59 -9.40
CA VAL A 49 22.06 11.91 -10.06
C VAL A 49 22.45 13.00 -9.06
N LEU A 50 21.81 13.07 -7.89
CA LEU A 50 22.12 14.08 -6.89
C LEU A 50 23.58 13.99 -6.42
N ASN A 51 24.09 12.77 -6.21
CA ASN A 51 25.47 12.52 -5.84
C ASN A 51 26.46 12.93 -6.96
N GLU A 52 26.12 12.66 -8.22
CA GLU A 52 26.94 13.10 -9.36
C GLU A 52 26.99 14.63 -9.48
N LEU A 53 25.87 15.30 -9.26
CA LEU A 53 25.78 16.76 -9.26
C LEU A 53 26.60 17.38 -8.12
N GLU A 54 26.54 16.79 -6.92
CA GLU A 54 27.36 17.22 -5.79
C GLU A 54 28.86 17.03 -6.08
N PHE A 55 29.24 15.91 -6.68
CA PHE A 55 30.63 15.63 -7.05
C PHE A 55 31.23 16.67 -8.02
N ILE A 56 30.43 17.18 -8.96
CA ILE A 56 30.87 18.22 -9.91
C ILE A 56 30.67 19.67 -9.38
N GLY A 57 30.21 19.84 -8.15
CA GLY A 57 30.06 21.14 -7.48
C GLY A 57 28.78 21.91 -7.84
N CYS A 58 27.74 21.22 -8.34
CA CYS A 58 26.45 21.85 -8.65
C CYS A 58 25.59 22.17 -7.41
N ASP A 59 26.02 21.77 -6.22
CA ASP A 59 25.43 22.16 -4.93
C ASP A 59 25.69 23.65 -4.59
N THR A 60 26.55 24.30 -5.37
CA THR A 60 26.90 25.72 -5.21
C THR A 60 26.71 26.53 -6.51
N GLY A 61 26.90 27.84 -6.40
CA GLY A 61 26.88 28.75 -7.54
C GLY A 61 25.54 28.79 -8.26
N ILE A 62 25.58 28.93 -9.59
CA ILE A 62 24.39 29.13 -10.44
C ILE A 62 23.47 27.90 -10.52
N PHE A 63 23.96 26.71 -10.16
CA PHE A 63 23.19 25.46 -10.23
C PHE A 63 22.49 25.09 -8.91
N LYS A 64 22.80 25.82 -7.83
CA LYS A 64 22.29 25.54 -6.49
C LYS A 64 20.77 25.39 -6.42
N GLU A 65 20.03 26.27 -7.10
CA GLU A 65 18.56 26.21 -7.09
C GLU A 65 18.03 24.91 -7.70
N SER A 66 18.57 24.50 -8.85
CA SER A 66 18.22 23.23 -9.50
C SER A 66 18.60 22.03 -8.64
N TYR A 67 19.75 22.09 -7.96
CA TYR A 67 20.18 21.05 -7.02
C TYR A 67 19.21 20.91 -5.84
N GLU A 68 18.83 22.03 -5.21
CA GLU A 68 17.87 22.02 -4.09
C GLU A 68 16.48 21.52 -4.54
N LEU A 69 16.03 21.87 -5.74
CA LEU A 69 14.79 21.34 -6.31
C LEU A 69 14.84 19.81 -6.46
N LEU A 70 15.95 19.26 -6.95
CA LEU A 70 16.12 17.81 -7.06
C LEU A 70 16.13 17.14 -5.67
N LYS A 71 16.75 17.76 -4.68
CA LYS A 71 16.77 17.27 -3.30
C LYS A 71 15.36 17.20 -2.70
N VAL A 72 14.54 18.24 -2.92
CA VAL A 72 13.13 18.24 -2.52
C VAL A 72 12.38 17.07 -3.18
N GLN A 73 12.59 16.84 -4.48
CA GLN A 73 11.95 15.72 -5.17
C GLN A 73 12.37 14.35 -4.63
N VAL A 74 13.63 14.18 -4.21
CA VAL A 74 14.12 12.97 -3.54
C VAL A 74 13.40 12.74 -2.21
N GLU A 75 13.16 13.81 -1.43
CA GLU A 75 12.40 13.73 -0.19
C GLU A 75 10.92 13.42 -0.42
N GLU A 76 10.31 13.99 -1.45
CA GLU A 76 8.92 13.71 -1.84
C GLU A 76 8.75 12.25 -2.28
N ASP A 77 9.67 11.72 -3.10
CA ASP A 77 9.68 10.31 -3.50
C ASP A 77 9.75 9.38 -2.27
N ALA A 78 10.60 9.72 -1.28
CA ALA A 78 10.71 8.96 -0.03
C ALA A 78 9.42 9.00 0.79
N LYS A 79 8.80 10.16 0.95
CA LYS A 79 7.51 10.33 1.65
C LYS A 79 6.39 9.54 0.99
N GLU A 80 6.34 9.51 -0.34
CA GLU A 80 5.34 8.71 -1.07
C GLU A 80 5.59 7.21 -0.86
N ILE A 81 6.85 6.76 -0.83
CA ILE A 81 7.18 5.35 -0.50
C ILE A 81 6.69 4.99 0.90
N ASP A 82 6.94 5.84 1.90
CA ASP A 82 6.49 5.61 3.28
C ASP A 82 4.96 5.50 3.37
N SER A 83 4.26 6.44 2.72
CA SER A 83 2.79 6.43 2.60
C SER A 83 2.27 5.13 1.97
N LEU A 84 2.92 4.63 0.92
CA LEU A 84 2.56 3.36 0.28
C LEU A 84 2.82 2.16 1.19
N VAL A 85 3.92 2.16 1.94
CA VAL A 85 4.25 1.11 2.91
C VAL A 85 3.20 1.04 4.00
N GLU A 86 2.76 2.17 4.55
CA GLU A 86 1.68 2.25 5.54
C GLU A 86 0.36 1.71 5.00
N ARG A 87 -0.03 2.11 3.78
CA ARG A 87 -1.24 1.62 3.12
C ARG A 87 -1.20 0.12 2.89
N ARG A 88 -0.07 -0.40 2.41
CA ARG A 88 0.15 -1.85 2.24
C ARG A 88 0.00 -2.59 3.57
N TYR A 89 0.61 -2.09 4.63
CA TYR A 89 0.51 -2.67 5.96
C TYR A 89 -0.93 -2.66 6.49
N ALA A 90 -1.68 -1.58 6.25
CA ALA A 90 -3.10 -1.50 6.59
C ALA A 90 -3.94 -2.54 5.83
N CYS A 91 -3.66 -2.79 4.54
CA CYS A 91 -4.29 -3.89 3.79
C CYS A 91 -4.00 -5.25 4.43
N GLY A 92 -2.74 -5.54 4.79
CA GLY A 92 -2.35 -6.78 5.47
C GLY A 92 -3.12 -6.99 6.79
N LYS A 93 -3.24 -5.94 7.61
CA LYS A 93 -4.06 -5.98 8.84
C LYS A 93 -5.53 -6.33 8.56
N LYS A 94 -6.13 -5.71 7.53
CA LYS A 94 -7.53 -5.98 7.14
C LYS A 94 -7.69 -7.41 6.62
N ILE A 95 -6.79 -7.89 5.76
CA ILE A 95 -6.79 -9.26 5.24
C ILE A 95 -6.76 -10.27 6.39
N ASN A 96 -5.88 -10.06 7.37
CA ASN A 96 -5.78 -10.93 8.55
C ASN A 96 -7.06 -10.93 9.39
N LYS A 97 -7.66 -9.76 9.62
CA LYS A 97 -8.93 -9.63 10.35
C LYS A 97 -10.06 -10.38 9.64
N ILE A 98 -10.21 -10.17 8.33
CA ILE A 98 -11.25 -10.81 7.52
C ILE A 98 -11.03 -12.33 7.45
N THR A 99 -9.79 -12.78 7.33
CA THR A 99 -9.46 -14.22 7.30
C THR A 99 -9.87 -14.91 8.60
N LYS A 100 -9.64 -14.27 9.76
CA LYS A 100 -10.12 -14.78 11.06
C LYS A 100 -11.65 -14.83 11.13
N MET A 101 -12.35 -13.86 10.53
CA MET A 101 -13.83 -13.86 10.48
C MET A 101 -14.36 -14.98 9.59
N LEU A 102 -13.79 -15.17 8.40
CA LEU A 102 -14.14 -16.27 7.49
C LEU A 102 -13.94 -17.63 8.16
N ALA A 103 -12.83 -17.82 8.88
CA ALA A 103 -12.57 -19.06 9.61
C ALA A 103 -13.61 -19.34 10.72
N LYS A 104 -14.15 -18.29 11.37
CA LYS A 104 -15.24 -18.43 12.34
C LYS A 104 -16.56 -18.80 11.66
N LEU A 105 -16.89 -18.13 10.55
CA LEU A 105 -18.10 -18.42 9.78
C LEU A 105 -18.08 -19.83 9.19
N ALA A 106 -16.92 -20.32 8.75
CA ALA A 106 -16.78 -21.69 8.24
C ALA A 106 -17.00 -22.78 9.29
N LYS A 107 -16.84 -22.46 10.59
CA LYS A 107 -17.09 -23.38 11.71
C LYS A 107 -18.55 -23.36 12.20
N MET A 108 -19.34 -22.38 11.78
CA MET A 108 -20.77 -22.42 11.98
C MET A 108 -21.28 -23.45 10.98
N ASN A 109 -21.66 -24.66 11.40
CA ASN A 109 -22.23 -25.64 10.48
C ASN A 109 -23.44 -25.00 9.77
N TRP A 110 -23.34 -24.78 8.45
CA TRP A 110 -24.35 -24.11 7.62
C TRP A 110 -24.74 -24.93 6.39
#